data_AF-A0A932FMU0-F1
#
_entry.id   AF-A0A932FMU0-F1
#
_cell.length_a   1.000
_cell.length_b   1.000
_cell.length_c   1.000
_cell.angle_alpha   90.00
_cell.angle_beta   90.00
_cell.angle_gamma   90.00
#
_symmetry.space_group_name_H-M   'P 1'
#
loop_
_entity.id
_entity.type
_entity.pdbx_description
1 polymer ?
#
loop_
_entity_poly.entity_id
_entity_poly.type
_entity_poly.pdbx_seq_one_letter_code
_entity_poly.pdbx_strand_id
1 'polypeptide(L)'
;MRLVLGVMDVVLAALRPALLGAAALAAAICVVDWLVRTRRIGAFTPVARFFRSTVEPLMLPIERRIVRSGGLPTQAPWWTLAGIVVGGIVLISVLQFVQDQLRYLALASAGGAGSLFRLGLMWGFGLLKLAILVRVISSWINVSPYSPWIRWSYLLTEWMLRPLRAVIPAMGPFDVTPIAAYFLLAIAEQVVLR
;
A
#
# COMPACT_ATOMS: atom_id res chain seq x y z
N MET A 1 9.75 -15.97 22.88
CA MET A 1 9.11 -16.03 21.55
C MET A 1 7.57 -15.98 21.62
N ARG A 2 6.89 -16.88 22.35
CA ARG A 2 5.42 -16.87 22.47
C ARG A 2 4.82 -15.55 22.99
N LEU A 3 5.45 -14.92 24.00
CA LEU A 3 5.04 -13.61 24.52
C LEU A 3 5.11 -12.49 23.46
N VAL A 4 6.21 -12.42 22.71
CA VAL A 4 6.41 -11.42 21.64
C VAL A 4 5.37 -11.58 20.54
N LEU A 5 5.12 -12.83 20.10
CA LEU A 5 4.10 -13.12 19.09
C LEU A 5 2.70 -12.75 19.58
N GLY A 6 2.36 -13.05 20.83
CA GLY A 6 1.09 -12.69 21.44
C GLY A 6 0.86 -11.17 21.54
N VAL A 7 1.90 -10.40 21.91
CA VAL A 7 1.82 -8.93 21.90
C VAL A 7 1.58 -8.40 20.49
N MET A 8 2.30 -8.91 19.49
CA MET A 8 2.09 -8.49 18.09
C MET A 8 0.70 -8.82 17.58
N ASP A 9 0.13 -9.96 17.99
CA ASP A 9 -1.23 -10.35 17.65
C ASP A 9 -2.26 -9.37 18.21
N VAL A 10 -2.13 -9.01 19.48
CA VAL A 10 -3.00 -8.01 20.12
C VAL A 10 -2.86 -6.65 19.44
N VAL A 11 -1.63 -6.22 19.14
CA VAL A 11 -1.36 -4.96 18.45
C VAL A 11 -2.03 -4.95 17.07
N LEU A 12 -1.82 -5.97 16.23
CA LEU A 12 -2.44 -6.05 14.91
C LEU A 12 -3.96 -6.18 14.97
N ALA A 13 -4.49 -6.93 15.94
CA ALA A 13 -5.92 -7.07 16.16
C ALA A 13 -6.59 -5.74 16.56
N ALA A 14 -5.89 -4.89 17.31
CA ALA A 14 -6.36 -3.55 17.66
C ALA A 14 -6.16 -2.54 16.51
N LEU A 15 -5.04 -2.62 15.79
CA LEU A 15 -4.68 -1.66 14.75
C LEU A 15 -5.58 -1.76 13.52
N ARG A 16 -5.98 -2.98 13.11
CA ARG A 16 -6.87 -3.21 11.96
C ARG A 16 -8.20 -2.44 12.05
N PRO A 17 -9.03 -2.65 13.09
CA PRO A 17 -10.29 -1.92 13.22
C PRO A 17 -10.06 -0.43 13.49
N ALA A 18 -8.98 -0.05 14.19
CA ALA A 18 -8.65 1.36 14.43
C ALA A 18 -8.36 2.11 13.12
N LEU A 19 -7.51 1.53 12.24
CA LEU A 19 -7.20 2.11 10.94
C LEU A 19 -8.39 2.09 9.99
N LEU A 20 -9.23 1.05 10.05
CA LEU A 20 -10.47 1.00 9.28
C LEU A 20 -11.45 2.09 9.73
N GLY A 21 -11.61 2.28 11.05
CA GLY A 21 -12.41 3.35 11.62
C GLY A 21 -11.88 4.74 11.23
N ALA A 22 -10.57 4.95 11.32
CA ALA A 22 -9.93 6.19 10.89
C ALA A 22 -10.13 6.45 9.38
N ALA A 23 -9.98 5.42 8.54
CA ALA A 23 -10.22 5.51 7.11
C ALA A 23 -11.70 5.81 6.79
N ALA A 24 -12.65 5.21 7.51
CA ALA A 24 -14.07 5.47 7.35
C ALA A 24 -14.43 6.92 7.75
N LEU A 25 -13.85 7.43 8.85
CA LEU A 25 -14.01 8.83 9.26
C LEU A 25 -13.40 9.79 8.23
N ALA A 26 -12.19 9.50 7.76
CA ALA A 26 -11.55 10.27 6.71
C ALA A 26 -12.39 10.27 5.42
N ALA A 27 -12.97 9.13 5.05
CA ALA A 27 -13.87 9.02 3.90
C ALA A 27 -15.10 9.92 4.06
N ALA A 28 -15.74 9.90 5.22
CA ALA A 28 -16.90 10.76 5.51
C ALA A 28 -16.53 12.25 5.39
N ILE A 29 -15.40 12.66 5.97
CA ILE A 29 -14.89 14.04 5.87
C ILE A 29 -14.63 14.40 4.39
N CYS A 30 -13.95 13.54 3.64
CA CYS A 30 -13.61 13.81 2.24
C CYS A 30 -14.86 13.89 1.35
N VAL A 31 -15.88 13.07 1.62
CA VAL A 31 -17.17 13.13 0.92
C VAL A 31 -17.87 14.47 1.19
N VAL A 32 -17.93 14.92 2.45
CA VAL A 32 -18.56 16.20 2.78
C VAL A 32 -17.78 17.37 2.18
N ASP A 33 -16.45 17.34 2.23
CA ASP A 33 -15.61 18.36 1.60
C ASP A 33 -15.85 18.43 0.08
N TRP A 34 -15.92 17.27 -0.58
CA TRP A 34 -16.27 17.20 -2.00
C TRP A 34 -17.68 17.75 -2.30
N LEU A 35 -18.68 17.47 -1.45
CA LEU A 35 -20.04 18.01 -1.59
C LEU A 35 -20.08 19.54 -1.43
N VAL A 36 -19.28 20.10 -0.51
CA VAL A 36 -19.13 21.55 -0.33
C VAL A 36 -18.44 22.18 -1.54
N ARG A 37 -17.37 21.56 -2.05
CA ARG A 37 -16.61 22.02 -3.23
C ARG A 37 -17.43 21.96 -4.53
N THR A 38 -18.28 20.96 -4.69
CA THR A 38 -19.18 20.81 -5.85
C THR A 38 -20.47 21.62 -5.74
N ARG A 39 -20.61 22.44 -4.67
CA ARG A 39 -21.81 23.25 -4.36
C ARG A 39 -23.11 22.44 -4.26
N ARG A 40 -23.01 21.14 -3.95
CA ARG A 40 -24.18 20.30 -3.64
C ARG A 40 -24.79 20.69 -2.28
N ILE A 41 -23.95 21.18 -1.37
CA ILE A 41 -24.36 21.77 -0.09
C ILE A 41 -24.30 23.31 -0.22
N GLY A 42 -25.34 23.99 0.28
CA GLY A 42 -25.41 25.44 0.27
C GLY A 42 -24.22 26.10 0.98
N ALA A 43 -23.62 27.10 0.33
CA ALA A 43 -22.39 27.76 0.76
C ALA A 43 -22.48 28.46 2.13
N PHE A 44 -23.68 28.71 2.63
CA PHE A 44 -23.96 29.44 3.88
C PHE A 44 -24.35 28.51 5.04
N THR A 45 -24.39 27.19 4.82
CA THR A 45 -24.70 26.23 5.88
C THR A 45 -23.62 26.21 6.97
N PRO A 46 -23.96 25.91 8.24
CA PRO A 46 -22.96 25.77 9.31
C PRO A 46 -21.88 24.74 8.99
N VAL A 47 -22.26 23.64 8.33
CA VAL A 47 -21.35 22.59 7.88
C VAL A 47 -20.35 23.14 6.87
N ALA A 48 -20.81 23.87 5.84
CA ALA A 48 -19.90 24.49 4.86
C ALA A 48 -18.93 25.49 5.51
N ARG A 49 -19.38 26.26 6.51
CA ARG A 49 -18.50 27.17 7.26
C ARG A 49 -17.42 26.42 8.05
N PHE A 50 -17.80 25.34 8.74
CA PHE A 50 -16.86 24.50 9.49
C PHE A 50 -15.81 23.85 8.58
N PHE A 51 -16.23 23.30 7.44
CA PHE A 51 -15.31 22.68 6.48
C PHE A 51 -14.30 23.70 5.93
N ARG A 52 -14.73 24.92 5.60
CA ARG A 52 -13.83 25.99 5.16
C ARG A 52 -12.87 26.46 6.27
N SER A 53 -13.30 26.52 7.52
CA SER A 53 -12.44 26.98 8.61
C SER A 53 -11.42 25.93 9.07
N THR A 54 -11.78 24.65 9.03
CA THR A 54 -11.03 23.59 9.70
C THR A 54 -10.44 22.56 8.73
N VAL A 55 -11.20 22.14 7.72
CA VAL A 55 -10.80 21.08 6.79
C VAL A 55 -10.02 21.65 5.61
N GLU A 56 -10.45 22.80 5.07
CA GLU A 56 -9.81 23.44 3.92
C GLU A 56 -8.31 23.75 4.17
N PRO A 57 -7.89 24.34 5.32
CA PRO A 57 -6.48 24.58 5.60
C PRO A 57 -5.63 23.30 5.61
N LEU A 58 -6.21 22.17 6.06
CA LEU A 58 -5.55 20.86 6.08
C LEU A 58 -5.40 20.28 4.66
N MET A 59 -6.32 20.60 3.75
CA MET A 59 -6.29 20.13 2.36
C MET A 59 -5.34 20.94 1.48
N LEU A 60 -5.06 22.21 1.82
CA LEU A 60 -4.21 23.13 1.03
C LEU A 60 -2.85 22.56 0.60
N PRO A 61 -2.06 21.87 1.47
CA PRO A 61 -0.76 21.33 1.06
C PRO A 61 -0.88 20.29 -0.07
N ILE A 62 -1.95 19.48 -0.02
CA ILE A 62 -2.20 18.41 -0.98
C ILE A 62 -2.81 19.00 -2.26
N GLU A 63 -3.74 19.94 -2.11
CA GLU A 63 -4.30 20.70 -3.22
C GLU A 63 -3.19 21.40 -4.03
N ARG A 64 -2.24 22.07 -3.36
CA ARG A 64 -1.08 22.70 -4.02
C ARG A 64 -0.23 21.69 -4.80
N ARG A 65 -0.06 20.46 -4.28
CA ARG A 65 0.68 19.40 -5.00
C ARG A 65 -0.08 18.92 -6.24
N ILE A 66 -1.39 18.73 -6.13
CA ILE A 66 -2.24 18.25 -7.23
C ILE A 66 -2.34 19.29 -8.34
N VAL A 67 -2.50 20.57 -7.99
CA VAL A 67 -2.57 21.67 -8.97
C VAL A 67 -1.23 21.81 -9.71
N ARG A 68 -0.09 21.62 -9.02
CA ARG A 68 1.23 21.60 -9.67
C ARG A 68 1.39 20.46 -10.68
N SER A 69 0.70 19.34 -10.49
CA SER A 69 0.65 18.24 -11.46
C SER A 69 -0.45 18.39 -12.52
N GLY A 70 -1.12 19.55 -12.60
CA GLY A 70 -2.17 19.82 -13.59
C GLY A 70 -3.57 19.29 -13.21
N GLY A 71 -3.77 18.85 -11.96
CA GLY A 71 -5.04 18.33 -11.48
C GLY A 71 -6.02 19.40 -10.99
N LEU A 72 -7.29 19.01 -10.79
CA LEU A 72 -8.36 19.91 -10.33
C LEU A 72 -8.39 20.02 -8.79
N PRO A 73 -8.60 21.22 -8.22
CA PRO A 73 -8.76 21.42 -6.77
C PRO A 73 -9.90 20.62 -6.14
N THR A 74 -10.94 20.31 -6.91
CA THR A 74 -12.10 19.52 -6.45
C THR A 74 -11.76 18.05 -6.21
N GLN A 75 -10.63 17.55 -6.75
CA GLN A 75 -10.17 16.18 -6.55
C GLN A 75 -9.31 16.00 -5.30
N ALA A 76 -8.88 17.09 -4.65
CA ALA A 76 -8.01 17.02 -3.48
C ALA A 76 -8.50 16.05 -2.38
N PRO A 77 -9.79 16.01 -2.02
CA PRO A 77 -10.28 15.09 -0.98
C PRO A 77 -10.12 13.62 -1.32
N TRP A 78 -10.21 13.26 -2.61
CA TRP A 78 -10.05 11.86 -3.03
C TRP A 78 -8.60 11.41 -2.94
N TRP A 79 -7.67 12.29 -3.26
CA TRP A 79 -6.23 12.02 -3.13
C TRP A 79 -5.78 11.97 -1.67
N THR A 80 -6.35 12.80 -0.79
CA THR A 80 -6.06 12.73 0.65
C THR A 80 -6.57 11.41 1.24
N LEU A 81 -7.79 11.01 0.89
CA LEU A 81 -8.35 9.72 1.29
C LEU A 81 -7.50 8.55 0.78
N ALA A 82 -7.11 8.57 -0.49
CA ALA A 82 -6.26 7.54 -1.07
C ALA A 82 -4.92 7.44 -0.33
N GLY A 83 -4.28 8.56 -0.01
CA GLY A 83 -3.03 8.58 0.76
C GLY A 83 -3.17 7.98 2.17
N ILE A 84 -4.26 8.30 2.88
CA ILE A 84 -4.54 7.75 4.22
C ILE A 84 -4.77 6.24 4.15
N VAL A 85 -5.61 5.78 3.21
CA VAL A 85 -5.93 4.36 3.04
C VAL A 85 -4.68 3.57 2.65
N VAL A 86 -3.93 4.04 1.65
CA VAL A 86 -2.68 3.40 1.23
C VAL A 86 -1.67 3.38 2.37
N GLY A 87 -1.51 4.48 3.11
CA GLY A 87 -0.63 4.54 4.28
C GLY A 87 -1.01 3.52 5.36
N GLY A 88 -2.31 3.41 5.67
CA GLY A 88 -2.82 2.41 6.61
C GLY A 88 -2.60 0.97 6.13
N ILE A 89 -2.86 0.68 4.86
CA ILE A 89 -2.61 -0.64 4.24
C ILE A 89 -1.13 -0.98 4.33
N VAL A 90 -0.25 -0.05 3.96
CA VAL A 90 1.21 -0.25 4.00
C VAL A 90 1.67 -0.51 5.43
N LEU A 91 1.20 0.27 6.41
CA LEU A 91 1.55 0.09 7.82
C LEU A 91 1.13 -1.31 8.33
N ILE A 92 -0.11 -1.73 8.06
CA ILE A 92 -0.59 -3.06 8.42
C ILE A 92 0.23 -4.14 7.72
N SER A 93 0.51 -3.97 6.43
CA SER A 93 1.25 -4.95 5.62
C SER A 93 2.67 -5.14 6.15
N VAL A 94 3.35 -4.06 6.54
CA VAL A 94 4.69 -4.11 7.13
C VAL A 94 4.66 -4.79 8.49
N LEU A 95 3.72 -4.44 9.36
CA LEU A 95 3.60 -5.07 10.68
C LEU A 95 3.26 -6.57 10.58
N GLN A 96 2.39 -6.95 9.65
CA GLN A 96 2.08 -8.35 9.36
C GLN A 96 3.30 -9.09 8.85
N PHE A 97 4.03 -8.51 7.90
CA PHE A 97 5.26 -9.09 7.38
C PHE A 97 6.26 -9.38 8.51
N VAL A 98 6.49 -8.43 9.40
CA VAL A 98 7.39 -8.61 10.56
C VAL A 98 6.88 -9.71 11.49
N GLN A 99 5.58 -9.73 11.79
CA GLN A 99 4.97 -10.75 12.63
C GLN A 99 5.16 -12.15 12.03
N ASP A 100 4.94 -12.28 10.73
CA ASP A 100 5.07 -13.53 10.00
C ASP A 100 6.52 -14.01 10.02
N GLN A 101 7.51 -13.12 9.81
CA GLN A 101 8.92 -13.49 9.93
C GLN A 101 9.25 -14.04 11.33
N LEU A 102 8.75 -13.41 12.39
CA LEU A 102 8.96 -13.89 13.76
C LEU A 102 8.29 -15.24 14.01
N ARG A 103 7.09 -15.48 13.46
CA ARG A 103 6.42 -16.78 13.53
C ARG A 103 7.20 -17.86 12.80
N TYR A 104 7.70 -17.56 11.62
CA TYR A 104 8.50 -18.50 10.85
C TYR A 104 9.82 -18.83 11.53
N LEU A 105 10.51 -17.84 12.11
CA LEU A 105 11.70 -18.08 12.92
C LEU A 105 11.40 -18.92 14.18
N ALA A 106 10.27 -18.67 14.84
CA ALA A 106 9.84 -19.46 15.99
C ALA A 106 9.57 -20.93 15.63
N LEU A 107 8.88 -21.16 14.52
CA LEU A 107 8.57 -22.51 14.02
C LEU A 107 9.83 -23.22 13.51
N ALA A 108 10.73 -22.50 12.84
CA ALA A 108 11.98 -23.04 12.32
C ALA A 108 12.98 -23.39 13.42
N SER A 109 12.99 -22.65 14.54
CA SER A 109 13.80 -23.05 15.71
C SER A 109 13.38 -24.40 16.31
N ALA A 110 12.17 -24.87 16.01
CA ALA A 110 11.64 -26.15 16.48
C ALA A 110 11.69 -27.28 15.42
N GLY A 111 11.74 -26.95 14.12
CA GLY A 111 11.88 -27.93 13.04
C GLY A 111 13.32 -28.00 12.56
N GLY A 112 13.91 -29.20 12.43
CA GLY A 112 15.32 -29.39 12.02
C GLY A 112 15.69 -28.82 10.63
N ALA A 113 16.80 -29.29 10.03
CA ALA A 113 17.41 -28.69 8.83
C ALA A 113 16.47 -28.34 7.64
N GLY A 114 15.36 -29.07 7.45
CA GLY A 114 14.35 -28.74 6.44
C GLY A 114 13.60 -27.42 6.65
N SER A 115 13.58 -26.89 7.88
CA SER A 115 12.96 -25.59 8.18
C SER A 115 13.77 -24.42 7.62
N LEU A 116 15.09 -24.52 7.60
CA LEU A 116 15.98 -23.49 7.06
C LEU A 116 15.81 -23.33 5.55
N PHE A 117 15.64 -24.45 4.83
CA PHE A 117 15.36 -24.42 3.40
C PHE A 117 14.02 -23.75 3.11
N ARG A 118 12.97 -24.10 3.88
CA ARG A 118 11.66 -23.47 3.78
C ARG A 118 11.74 -21.97 4.05
N LEU A 119 12.48 -21.54 5.07
CA LEU A 119 12.72 -20.12 5.35
C LEU A 119 13.37 -19.40 4.17
N GLY A 120 14.43 -19.99 3.59
CA GLY A 120 15.09 -19.41 2.42
C GLY A 120 14.13 -19.16 1.26
N LEU A 121 13.28 -20.14 0.96
CA LEU A 121 12.24 -19.98 -0.06
C LEU A 121 11.24 -18.87 0.29
N MET A 122 10.73 -18.84 1.53
CA MET A 122 9.80 -17.79 1.98
C MET A 122 10.40 -16.39 1.85
N TRP A 123 11.66 -16.22 2.25
CA TRP A 123 12.35 -14.94 2.16
C TRP A 123 12.59 -14.54 0.71
N GLY A 124 12.91 -15.50 -0.17
CA GLY A 124 13.02 -15.28 -1.61
C GLY A 124 11.70 -14.80 -2.23
N PHE A 125 10.59 -15.51 -1.99
CA PHE A 125 9.26 -15.10 -2.45
C PHE A 125 8.84 -13.74 -1.87
N GLY A 126 9.11 -13.50 -0.59
CA GLY A 126 8.85 -12.22 0.08
C GLY A 126 9.62 -11.06 -0.56
N LEU A 127 10.91 -11.26 -0.84
CA LEU A 127 11.76 -10.24 -1.46
C LEU A 127 11.28 -9.90 -2.88
N LEU A 128 10.89 -10.90 -3.68
CA LEU A 128 10.34 -10.67 -5.02
C LEU A 128 9.01 -9.91 -4.97
N LYS A 129 8.11 -10.30 -4.06
CA LYS A 129 6.85 -9.58 -3.84
C LYS A 129 7.07 -8.13 -3.40
N LEU A 130 8.04 -7.89 -2.51
CA LEU A 130 8.42 -6.55 -2.06
C LEU A 130 9.01 -5.72 -3.21
N ALA A 131 9.89 -6.32 -4.02
CA ALA A 131 10.43 -5.66 -5.21
C ALA A 131 9.32 -5.23 -6.19
N ILE A 132 8.32 -6.08 -6.42
CA ILE A 132 7.16 -5.74 -7.25
C ILE A 132 6.37 -4.59 -6.64
N LEU A 133 6.08 -4.64 -5.34
CA LEU A 133 5.35 -3.59 -4.63
C LEU A 133 6.09 -2.25 -4.71
N VAL A 134 7.42 -2.26 -4.56
CA VAL A 134 8.26 -1.08 -4.72
C VAL A 134 8.17 -0.51 -6.13
N ARG A 135 8.11 -1.35 -7.19
CA ARG A 135 7.90 -0.87 -8.57
C ARG A 135 6.51 -0.27 -8.78
N VAL A 136 5.47 -0.87 -8.19
CA VAL A 136 4.11 -0.32 -8.24
C VAL A 136 4.08 1.05 -7.57
N ILE A 137 4.63 1.17 -6.36
CA ILE A 137 4.70 2.45 -5.64
C ILE A 137 5.55 3.46 -6.42
N SER A 138 6.73 3.07 -6.92
CA SER A 138 7.61 3.97 -7.65
C SER A 138 6.97 4.51 -8.93
N SER A 139 6.09 3.73 -9.57
CA SER A 139 5.31 4.18 -10.72
C SER A 139 4.30 5.28 -10.35
N TRP A 140 3.71 5.23 -9.16
CA TRP A 140 2.74 6.24 -8.71
C TRP A 140 3.38 7.57 -8.33
N ILE A 141 4.59 7.52 -7.76
CA ILE A 141 5.33 8.73 -7.36
C ILE A 141 6.32 9.20 -8.43
N ASN A 142 6.30 8.60 -9.64
CA ASN A 142 7.19 8.93 -10.77
C ASN A 142 8.68 8.97 -10.41
N VAL A 143 9.16 8.03 -9.59
CA VAL A 143 10.59 7.95 -9.27
C VAL A 143 11.34 7.25 -10.39
N SER A 144 12.48 7.82 -10.78
CA SER A 144 13.34 7.26 -11.82
C SER A 144 13.79 5.81 -11.49
N PRO A 145 13.64 4.86 -12.43
CA PRO A 145 14.13 3.48 -12.28
C PRO A 145 15.64 3.37 -11.99
N TYR A 146 16.40 4.40 -12.37
CA TYR A 146 17.84 4.47 -12.18
C TYR A 146 18.25 4.93 -10.78
N SER A 147 17.28 5.31 -9.93
CA SER A 147 17.54 5.68 -8.54
C SER A 147 18.14 4.49 -7.77
N PRO A 148 19.26 4.66 -7.05
CA PRO A 148 19.92 3.56 -6.32
C PRO A 148 18.99 2.91 -5.29
N TRP A 149 18.04 3.66 -4.76
CA TRP A 149 17.04 3.19 -3.79
C TRP A 149 16.02 2.21 -4.35
N ILE A 150 15.81 2.22 -5.66
CA ILE A 150 14.74 1.45 -6.33
C ILE A 150 15.33 0.48 -7.36
N ARG A 151 16.54 0.73 -7.85
CA ARG A 151 17.21 -0.09 -8.88
C ARG A 151 17.24 -1.58 -8.56
N TRP A 152 17.44 -1.95 -7.30
CA TRP A 152 17.43 -3.35 -6.85
C TRP A 152 16.09 -4.04 -7.16
N SER A 153 14.96 -3.33 -7.03
CA SER A 153 13.63 -3.87 -7.30
C SER A 153 13.43 -4.20 -8.78
N TYR A 154 13.97 -3.37 -9.68
CA TYR A 154 13.94 -3.60 -11.12
C TYR A 154 14.83 -4.79 -11.47
N LEU A 155 16.07 -4.83 -10.96
CA LEU A 155 17.01 -5.94 -11.19
C LEU A 155 16.43 -7.30 -10.77
N LEU A 156 15.81 -7.37 -9.59
CA LEU A 156 15.26 -8.62 -9.06
C LEU A 156 14.00 -9.10 -9.76
N THR A 157 13.28 -8.24 -10.49
CA THR A 157 11.96 -8.58 -11.04
C THR A 157 11.91 -8.55 -12.56
N GLU A 158 12.90 -7.96 -13.24
CA GLU A 158 12.87 -7.80 -14.69
C GLU A 158 12.87 -9.14 -15.44
N TRP A 159 13.59 -10.14 -14.95
CA TRP A 159 13.63 -11.48 -15.55
C TRP A 159 12.24 -12.15 -15.59
N MET A 160 11.38 -11.81 -14.62
CA MET A 160 10.03 -12.35 -14.52
C MET A 160 8.98 -11.44 -15.19
N LEU A 161 9.12 -10.12 -15.07
CA LEU A 161 8.16 -9.16 -15.61
C LEU A 161 8.29 -8.97 -17.12
N ARG A 162 9.50 -9.11 -17.68
CA ARG A 162 9.73 -8.97 -19.13
C ARG A 162 8.96 -10.01 -19.97
N PRO A 163 8.98 -11.32 -19.66
CA PRO A 163 8.16 -12.28 -20.39
C PRO A 163 6.66 -12.07 -20.15
N LEU A 164 6.26 -11.68 -18.94
CA LEU A 164 4.85 -11.38 -18.65
C LEU A 164 4.33 -10.18 -19.46
N ARG A 165 5.14 -9.14 -19.65
CA ARG A 165 4.82 -8.00 -20.52
C ARG A 165 4.66 -8.36 -22.00
N ALA A 166 5.21 -9.49 -22.43
CA ALA A 166 5.00 -9.99 -23.80
C ALA A 166 3.63 -10.66 -23.98
N VAL A 167 3.02 -11.14 -22.89
CA VAL A 167 1.72 -11.83 -22.90
C VAL A 167 0.58 -10.88 -22.51
N ILE A 168 0.83 -9.97 -21.56
CA ILE A 168 -0.17 -9.03 -21.05
C ILE A 168 -0.08 -7.73 -21.87
N PRO A 169 -1.13 -7.36 -22.63
CA PRO A 169 -1.14 -6.10 -23.36
C PRO A 169 -1.11 -4.92 -22.38
N ALA A 170 -0.31 -3.90 -22.70
CA ALA A 170 -0.22 -2.68 -21.89
C ALA A 170 -1.57 -1.95 -21.89
N MET A 171 -2.21 -1.86 -20.73
CA MET A 171 -3.48 -1.15 -20.53
C MET A 171 -3.21 0.35 -20.32
N GLY A 172 -2.80 1.06 -21.38
CA GLY A 172 -2.55 2.50 -21.35
C GLY A 172 -1.31 2.88 -20.51
N PRO A 173 -1.32 4.00 -19.76
CA PRO A 173 -0.16 4.47 -18.99
C PRO A 173 0.13 3.65 -17.72
N PHE A 174 -0.75 2.71 -17.34
CA PHE A 174 -0.61 1.89 -16.16
C PHE A 174 -0.14 0.48 -16.54
N ASP A 175 1.07 0.10 -16.12
CA ASP A 175 1.56 -1.26 -16.27
C ASP A 175 0.89 -2.16 -15.22
N VAL A 176 -0.03 -3.02 -15.67
CA VAL A 176 -0.73 -4.03 -14.85
C VAL A 176 0.09 -5.30 -14.64
N THR A 177 1.20 -5.46 -15.38
CA THR A 177 2.07 -6.64 -15.27
C THR A 177 2.59 -6.88 -13.84
N PRO A 178 3.02 -5.86 -13.07
CA PRO A 178 3.43 -6.03 -11.68
C PRO A 178 2.34 -6.69 -10.81
N ILE A 179 1.08 -6.31 -10.99
CA ILE A 179 -0.05 -6.86 -10.23
C ILE A 179 -0.24 -8.34 -10.59
N ALA A 180 -0.26 -8.67 -11.89
CA ALA A 180 -0.35 -10.05 -12.34
C ALA A 180 0.81 -10.91 -11.82
N ALA A 181 2.03 -10.39 -11.88
CA ALA A 181 3.23 -11.07 -11.38
C ALA A 181 3.15 -11.32 -9.85
N TYR A 182 2.60 -10.36 -9.08
CA TYR A 182 2.38 -10.54 -7.65
C TYR A 182 1.45 -11.73 -7.36
N PHE A 183 0.33 -11.83 -8.07
CA PHE A 183 -0.61 -12.94 -7.90
C PHE A 183 0.00 -14.29 -8.33
N LEU A 184 0.73 -14.33 -9.43
CA LEU A 184 1.44 -15.55 -9.87
C LEU A 184 2.47 -16.00 -8.84
N LEU A 185 3.23 -15.07 -8.25
CA LEU A 185 4.16 -15.36 -7.14
C LEU A 185 3.44 -15.90 -5.91
N ALA A 186 2.29 -15.33 -5.55
CA ALA A 186 1.52 -15.79 -4.39
C ALA A 186 1.00 -17.23 -4.58
N ILE A 187 0.53 -17.56 -5.79
CA ILE A 187 0.11 -18.92 -6.13
C ILE A 187 1.32 -19.87 -6.11
N ALA A 188 2.43 -19.49 -6.75
CA ALA A 188 3.65 -20.30 -6.80
C ALA A 188 4.19 -20.58 -5.39
N GLU A 189 4.25 -19.57 -4.53
CA GLU A 189 4.63 -19.72 -3.13
C GLU A 189 3.71 -20.70 -2.39
N GLN A 190 2.40 -20.59 -2.56
CA GLN A 190 1.45 -21.51 -1.91
C GLN A 190 1.60 -22.95 -2.39
N VAL A 191 1.89 -23.16 -3.68
CA VAL A 191 2.10 -24.51 -4.24
C VAL A 191 3.42 -25.11 -3.77
N VAL A 192 4.49 -24.31 -3.70
CA VAL A 192 5.84 -24.76 -3.31
C VAL A 192 5.96 -25.00 -1.80
N LEU A 193 5.24 -24.23 -0.98
CA LEU A 193 5.35 -24.29 0.48
C LEU A 193 4.27 -25.13 1.19
N ARG A 194 3.29 -25.65 0.45
CA ARG A 194 2.32 -26.64 0.94
C ARG A 194 3.02 -27.98 1.23
#